data_AF-A0A1M4Y5W5-F1
#
_entry.id   AF-A0A1M4Y5W5-F1
#
_cell.length_a   1.000
_cell.length_b   1.000
_cell.length_c   1.000
_cell.angle_alpha   90.00
_cell.angle_beta   90.00
_cell.angle_gamma   90.00
#
_symmetry.space_group_name_H-M   'P 1'
#
loop_
_entity.id
_entity.type
_entity.pdbx_description
1 polymer ?
#
loop_
_entity_poly.entity_id
_entity_poly.type
_entity_poly.pdbx_seq_one_letter_code
_entity_poly.pdbx_strand_id
1 'polypeptide(L)'
;SYKSLLSKIKTLAKREGIEVIEVNPYYTSIIGMLKYAPQYMITKDIAAAYVIARRGLGLQEKIPDNYIKFLNTLTVDELEELKEHVKKTVRNIYLKEKHLREIKKAIEFLQSLESEPGRVLGPLDGTSFSAYNFWRVLKVAVVTPLSPEKVKRDFSALRELLIQGKWGGP
;
A
#
# COMPACT_ATOMS: atom_id res chain seq x y z
N SER A 1 -11.43 0.42 -25.98
CA SER A 1 -12.06 -0.06 -24.72
C SER A 1 -11.17 -1.11 -24.05
N TYR A 2 -11.10 -1.16 -22.72
CA TYR A 2 -10.27 -2.09 -21.94
C TYR A 2 -10.54 -3.57 -22.30
N LYS A 3 -11.81 -3.93 -22.51
CA LYS A 3 -12.20 -5.28 -22.95
C LYS A 3 -11.54 -5.71 -24.27
N SER A 4 -11.43 -4.77 -25.22
CA SER A 4 -10.79 -5.03 -26.52
C SER A 4 -9.28 -5.24 -26.37
N LEU A 5 -8.62 -4.46 -25.51
CA LEU A 5 -7.19 -4.65 -25.23
C LEU A 5 -6.93 -6.04 -24.63
N LEU A 6 -7.70 -6.43 -23.60
CA LEU A 6 -7.57 -7.73 -22.97
C LEU A 6 -7.83 -8.89 -23.94
N SER A 7 -8.87 -8.77 -24.78
CA SER A 7 -9.18 -9.75 -25.82
C SER A 7 -8.03 -9.91 -26.82
N LYS A 8 -7.41 -8.81 -27.26
CA LYS A 8 -6.26 -8.85 -28.15
C LYS A 8 -5.04 -9.51 -27.51
N ILE A 9 -4.74 -9.18 -26.25
CA ILE A 9 -3.64 -9.80 -25.49
C ILE A 9 -3.84 -11.32 -25.41
N LYS A 10 -5.04 -11.77 -25.00
CA LYS A 10 -5.36 -13.20 -24.91
C LYS A 10 -5.29 -13.91 -26.26
N THR A 11 -5.78 -13.27 -27.32
CA THR A 11 -5.77 -13.83 -28.68
C THR A 11 -4.34 -13.99 -29.19
N LEU A 12 -3.48 -13.00 -28.98
CA LEU A 12 -2.06 -13.05 -29.37
C LEU A 12 -1.32 -14.11 -28.56
N ALA A 13 -1.47 -14.12 -27.23
CA ALA A 13 -0.82 -15.11 -26.38
C ALA A 13 -1.19 -16.55 -26.80
N LYS A 14 -2.47 -16.81 -27.09
CA LYS A 14 -2.92 -18.11 -27.60
C LYS A 14 -2.27 -18.49 -28.95
N ARG A 15 -2.07 -17.51 -29.85
CA ARG A 15 -1.41 -17.74 -31.15
C ARG A 15 0.07 -18.07 -30.99
N GLU A 16 0.74 -17.44 -30.03
CA GLU A 16 2.15 -17.65 -29.71
C GLU A 16 2.40 -18.83 -28.77
N GLY A 17 1.37 -19.58 -28.36
CA GLY A 17 1.50 -20.69 -27.42
C GLY A 17 1.84 -20.26 -25.99
N ILE A 18 1.57 -19.00 -25.63
CA ILE A 18 1.83 -18.43 -24.30
C ILE A 18 0.57 -18.54 -23.43
N GLU A 19 0.70 -19.17 -22.28
CA GLU A 19 -0.38 -19.25 -21.29
C GLU A 19 -0.64 -17.89 -20.63
N VAL A 20 -1.93 -17.55 -20.45
CA VAL A 20 -2.37 -16.33 -19.76
C VAL A 20 -3.15 -16.70 -18.51
N ILE A 21 -2.56 -16.42 -17.36
CA ILE A 21 -3.18 -16.62 -16.06
C ILE A 21 -3.78 -15.30 -15.59
N GLU A 22 -5.09 -15.26 -15.36
CA GLU A 22 -5.76 -14.11 -14.78
C GLU A 22 -5.75 -14.18 -13.26
N VAL A 23 -5.24 -13.13 -12.63
CA VAL A 23 -5.18 -13.01 -11.17
C VAL A 23 -5.93 -11.77 -10.70
N ASN A 24 -6.38 -11.80 -9.46
CA ASN A 24 -7.02 -10.64 -8.85
C ASN A 24 -6.00 -9.47 -8.76
N PRO A 25 -6.26 -8.28 -9.33
CA PRO A 25 -5.34 -7.14 -9.31
C PRO A 25 -5.44 -6.29 -8.02
N TYR A 26 -6.26 -6.70 -7.05
CA TYR A 26 -6.57 -5.88 -5.88
C TYR A 26 -5.33 -5.48 -5.07
N TYR A 27 -5.15 -4.18 -4.82
CA TYR A 27 -4.02 -3.59 -4.09
C TYR A 27 -2.60 -3.84 -4.61
N THR A 28 -2.43 -4.35 -5.84
CA THR A 28 -1.09 -4.61 -6.41
C THR A 28 -0.19 -3.37 -6.40
N SER A 29 -0.76 -2.20 -6.65
CA SER A 29 -0.05 -0.92 -6.63
C SER A 29 0.40 -0.50 -5.23
N ILE A 30 -0.41 -0.72 -4.20
CA ILE A 30 -0.08 -0.35 -2.81
C ILE A 30 0.95 -1.33 -2.25
N ILE A 31 0.75 -2.63 -2.44
CA ILE A 31 1.69 -3.66 -1.98
C ILE A 31 3.03 -3.49 -2.72
N GLY A 32 3.00 -3.33 -4.04
CA GLY A 32 4.21 -3.09 -4.83
C GLY A 32 4.98 -1.87 -4.35
N MET A 33 4.27 -0.75 -4.13
CA MET A 33 4.84 0.50 -3.66
C MET A 33 5.46 0.40 -2.26
N LEU A 34 4.81 -0.28 -1.32
CA LEU A 34 5.26 -0.32 0.08
C LEU A 34 6.25 -1.44 0.36
N LYS A 35 6.13 -2.59 -0.30
CA LYS A 35 6.96 -3.77 -0.02
C LYS A 35 8.13 -3.86 -1.00
N TYR A 36 7.86 -3.85 -2.29
CA TYR A 36 8.84 -4.26 -3.29
C TYR A 36 9.62 -3.10 -3.93
N ALA A 37 8.99 -1.94 -4.10
CA ALA A 37 9.67 -0.75 -4.59
C ALA A 37 10.85 -0.32 -3.69
N PRO A 38 10.69 -0.15 -2.36
CA PRO A 38 11.82 0.20 -1.48
C PRO A 38 12.82 -0.95 -1.32
N GLN A 39 12.37 -2.21 -1.35
CA GLN A 39 13.22 -3.38 -1.15
C GLN A 39 14.15 -3.64 -2.33
N TYR A 40 13.63 -3.56 -3.55
CA TYR A 40 14.39 -3.84 -4.77
C TYR A 40 14.85 -2.59 -5.52
N MET A 41 14.55 -1.39 -4.99
CA MET A 41 14.89 -0.10 -5.62
C MET A 41 14.34 0.00 -7.05
N ILE A 42 13.12 -0.46 -7.24
CA ILE A 42 12.40 -0.45 -8.52
C ILE A 42 11.24 0.54 -8.48
N THR A 43 10.75 0.94 -9.65
CA THR A 43 9.58 1.82 -9.72
C THR A 43 8.32 1.14 -9.23
N LYS A 44 7.35 1.94 -8.76
CA LYS A 44 6.04 1.41 -8.31
C LYS A 44 5.33 0.53 -9.34
N ASP A 45 5.52 0.80 -10.63
CA ASP A 45 4.82 0.11 -11.71
C ASP A 45 5.45 -1.28 -11.94
N ILE A 46 6.79 -1.37 -11.92
CA ILE A 46 7.52 -2.65 -11.95
C ILE A 46 7.20 -3.46 -10.69
N ALA A 47 7.17 -2.81 -9.53
CA ALA A 47 6.82 -3.45 -8.28
C ALA A 47 5.38 -4.01 -8.29
N ALA A 48 4.42 -3.29 -8.87
CA ALA A 48 3.05 -3.78 -9.02
C ALA A 48 2.96 -4.99 -9.96
N ALA A 49 3.71 -4.96 -11.08
CA ALA A 49 3.82 -6.10 -11.99
C ALA A 49 4.45 -7.32 -11.29
N TYR A 50 5.45 -7.10 -10.43
CA TYR A 50 6.05 -8.15 -9.61
C TYR A 50 5.03 -8.80 -8.66
N VAL A 51 4.14 -8.03 -8.02
CA VAL A 51 3.03 -8.58 -7.20
C VAL A 51 2.09 -9.44 -8.04
N ILE A 52 1.75 -9.00 -9.26
CA ILE A 52 0.88 -9.75 -10.19
C ILE A 52 1.55 -11.08 -10.55
N ALA A 53 2.84 -11.07 -10.90
CA ALA A 53 3.60 -12.28 -11.22
C ALA A 53 3.61 -13.27 -10.04
N ARG A 54 3.86 -12.78 -8.82
CA ARG A 54 3.82 -13.61 -7.60
C ARG A 54 2.46 -14.26 -7.36
N ARG A 55 1.37 -13.52 -7.58
CA ARG A 55 0.01 -14.08 -7.50
C ARG A 55 -0.24 -15.14 -8.57
N GLY A 56 0.31 -14.96 -9.78
CA GLY A 56 0.26 -15.96 -10.85
C GLY A 56 0.95 -17.28 -10.46
N LEU A 57 1.98 -17.20 -9.61
CA LEU A 57 2.67 -18.35 -9.01
C LEU A 57 1.97 -18.90 -7.75
N GLY A 58 0.78 -18.41 -7.39
CA GLY A 58 0.06 -18.85 -6.19
C GLY A 58 0.63 -18.31 -4.87
N LEU A 59 1.57 -17.35 -4.91
CA LEU A 59 2.16 -16.77 -3.70
C LEU A 59 1.27 -15.67 -3.12
N GLN A 60 1.13 -15.66 -1.79
CA GLN A 60 0.39 -14.65 -1.06
C GLN A 60 1.31 -13.59 -0.42
N GLU A 61 0.80 -12.37 -0.31
CA GLU A 61 1.57 -11.20 0.12
C GLU A 61 1.48 -10.94 1.62
N LYS A 62 2.22 -11.71 2.42
CA LYS A 62 2.27 -11.50 3.87
C LYS A 62 2.76 -10.10 4.24
N ILE A 63 2.16 -9.53 5.29
CA ILE A 63 2.59 -8.26 5.89
C ILE A 63 3.86 -8.53 6.72
N PRO A 64 4.97 -7.82 6.44
CA PRO A 64 6.19 -7.93 7.24
C PRO A 64 5.99 -7.51 8.72
N ASP A 65 6.67 -8.17 9.65
CA ASP A 65 6.53 -7.93 11.11
C ASP A 65 6.91 -6.50 11.51
N ASN A 66 7.90 -5.92 10.84
CA ASN A 66 8.31 -4.52 11.05
C ASN A 66 7.19 -3.54 10.69
N TYR A 67 6.33 -3.85 9.72
CA TYR A 67 5.21 -2.98 9.35
C TYR A 67 4.12 -3.07 10.42
N ILE A 68 3.91 -4.26 10.98
CA ILE A 68 2.99 -4.47 12.09
C ILE A 68 3.46 -3.68 13.33
N LYS A 69 4.76 -3.75 13.66
CA LYS A 69 5.35 -2.95 14.76
C LYS A 69 5.12 -1.47 14.56
N PHE A 70 5.38 -0.94 13.35
CA PHE A 70 5.14 0.46 13.03
C PHE A 70 3.66 0.85 13.16
N LEU A 71 2.73 -0.02 12.76
CA LEU A 71 1.30 0.26 12.89
C LEU A 71 0.84 0.27 14.35
N ASN A 72 1.45 -0.55 15.21
CA ASN A 72 1.16 -0.54 16.64
C ASN A 72 1.72 0.72 17.35
N THR A 73 2.73 1.39 16.77
CA THR A 73 3.24 2.67 17.30
C THR A 73 2.45 3.86 16.79
N LEU A 74 1.69 3.71 15.70
CA LEU A 74 0.96 4.79 15.05
C LEU A 74 -0.22 5.22 15.92
N THR A 75 -0.28 6.50 16.26
CA THR A 75 -1.33 7.08 17.09
C THR A 75 -2.38 7.83 16.27
N VAL A 76 -3.58 8.00 16.85
CA VAL A 76 -4.63 8.83 16.24
C VAL A 76 -4.18 10.29 16.11
N ASP A 77 -3.42 10.79 17.07
CA ASP A 77 -2.89 12.16 17.07
C ASP A 77 -1.96 12.41 15.88
N GLU A 78 -1.03 11.49 15.59
CA GLU A 78 -0.16 11.58 14.40
C GLU A 78 -0.96 11.64 13.09
N LEU A 79 -2.08 10.92 13.00
CA LEU A 79 -2.94 10.96 11.82
C LEU A 79 -3.76 12.25 11.71
N GLU A 80 -4.17 12.85 12.82
CA GLU A 80 -4.81 14.17 12.84
C GLU A 80 -3.81 15.29 12.50
N GLU A 81 -2.56 15.19 12.97
CA GLU A 81 -1.48 16.10 12.54
C GLU A 81 -1.23 16.01 11.03
N LEU A 82 -1.19 14.79 10.49
CA LEU A 82 -1.06 14.55 9.04
C LEU A 82 -2.23 15.16 8.25
N LYS A 83 -3.45 15.08 8.79
CA LYS A 83 -4.64 15.70 8.18
C LYS A 83 -4.50 17.21 8.09
N GLU A 84 -4.02 17.87 9.14
CA GLU A 84 -3.74 19.31 9.13
C GLU A 84 -2.61 19.67 8.16
N HIS A 85 -1.55 18.86 8.10
CA HIS A 85 -0.47 19.03 7.14
C HIS A 85 -0.99 18.97 5.69
N VAL A 86 -1.83 17.99 5.37
CA VAL A 86 -2.43 17.85 4.02
C VAL A 86 -3.31 19.04 3.66
N LYS A 87 -4.08 19.58 4.61
CA LYS A 87 -4.92 20.78 4.38
C LYS A 87 -4.08 21.99 3.97
N LYS A 88 -2.91 22.16 4.57
CA LYS A 88 -1.97 23.27 4.32
C LYS A 88 -1.18 23.07 3.03
N THR A 89 -0.64 21.87 2.80
CA THR A 89 0.31 21.61 1.71
C THR A 89 -0.37 21.39 0.36
N VAL A 90 -1.49 20.65 0.31
CA VAL A 90 -2.10 20.26 -0.96
C VAL A 90 -2.94 21.41 -1.53
N ARG A 91 -2.59 21.90 -2.73
CA ARG A 91 -3.38 22.97 -3.38
C ARG A 91 -4.59 22.43 -4.14
N ASN A 92 -4.47 21.26 -4.77
CA ASN A 92 -5.54 20.65 -5.56
C ASN A 92 -6.69 20.18 -4.65
N ILE A 93 -7.88 20.73 -4.87
CA ILE A 93 -9.08 20.47 -4.03
C ILE A 93 -9.47 18.98 -4.06
N TYR A 94 -9.56 18.38 -5.25
CA TYR A 94 -9.94 16.98 -5.40
C TYR A 94 -8.97 16.02 -4.72
N LEU A 95 -7.67 16.30 -4.86
CA LEU A 95 -6.63 15.50 -4.23
C LEU A 95 -6.64 15.66 -2.70
N LYS A 96 -6.81 16.89 -2.22
CA LYS A 96 -6.95 17.20 -0.79
C LYS A 96 -8.09 16.41 -0.17
N GLU A 97 -9.28 16.51 -0.74
CA GLU A 97 -10.44 15.75 -0.25
C GLU A 97 -10.21 14.24 -0.27
N LYS A 98 -9.53 13.73 -1.32
CA LYS A 98 -9.18 12.31 -1.39
C LYS A 98 -8.29 11.89 -0.22
N HIS A 99 -7.24 12.66 0.08
CA HIS A 99 -6.37 12.37 1.22
C HIS A 99 -7.13 12.47 2.54
N LEU A 100 -7.98 13.48 2.73
CA LEU A 100 -8.79 13.62 3.94
C LEU A 100 -9.73 12.42 4.15
N ARG A 101 -10.35 11.90 3.08
CA ARG A 101 -11.15 10.68 3.14
C ARG A 101 -10.32 9.43 3.45
N GLU A 102 -9.11 9.34 2.92
CA GLU A 102 -8.20 8.22 3.21
C GLU A 102 -7.72 8.26 4.67
N ILE A 103 -7.36 9.43 5.19
CA ILE A 103 -6.94 9.64 6.60
C ILE A 103 -8.07 9.35 7.56
N LYS A 104 -9.29 9.88 7.30
CA LYS A 104 -10.45 9.60 8.14
C LYS A 104 -10.72 8.10 8.29
N LYS A 105 -10.67 7.36 7.17
CA LYS A 105 -10.82 5.90 7.19
C LYS A 105 -9.70 5.17 7.93
N ALA A 106 -8.49 5.73 7.95
CA ALA A 106 -7.37 5.18 8.71
C ALA A 106 -7.57 5.38 10.22
N ILE A 107 -8.03 6.57 10.63
CA ILE A 107 -8.37 6.87 12.03
C ILE A 107 -9.50 5.97 12.52
N GLU A 108 -10.60 5.86 11.78
CA GLU A 108 -11.73 4.98 12.11
C GLU A 108 -11.27 3.53 12.31
N PHE A 109 -10.33 3.07 11.48
CA PHE A 109 -9.77 1.73 11.58
C PHE A 109 -8.90 1.56 12.84
N LEU A 110 -8.03 2.52 13.17
CA LEU A 110 -7.23 2.45 14.39
C LEU A 110 -8.11 2.47 15.65
N GLN A 111 -9.11 3.35 15.70
CA GLN A 111 -10.06 3.41 16.82
C GLN A 111 -10.84 2.11 17.00
N SER A 112 -11.21 1.45 15.88
CA SER A 112 -11.86 0.13 15.94
C SER A 112 -10.95 -0.96 16.51
N LEU A 113 -9.63 -0.85 16.33
CA LEU A 113 -8.66 -1.79 16.89
C LEU A 113 -8.44 -1.57 18.39
N GLU A 114 -8.38 -0.31 18.83
CA GLU A 114 -8.25 0.04 20.26
C GLU A 114 -9.47 -0.37 21.09
N SER A 115 -10.65 -0.44 20.46
CA SER A 115 -11.90 -0.86 21.11
C SER A 115 -11.96 -2.35 21.46
N GLU A 116 -11.04 -3.17 20.93
CA GLU A 116 -10.90 -4.60 21.28
C GLU A 116 -9.74 -4.77 22.28
N PRO A 117 -10.01 -4.91 23.60
CA PRO A 117 -8.95 -4.98 24.59
C PRO A 117 -8.06 -6.21 24.38
N GLY A 118 -6.75 -5.99 24.22
CA GLY A 118 -5.73 -7.04 24.19
C GLY A 118 -5.36 -7.61 22.81
N ARG A 119 -5.89 -7.08 21.69
CA ARG A 119 -5.43 -7.52 20.35
C ARG A 119 -4.17 -6.78 19.92
N VAL A 120 -3.02 -7.41 20.15
CA VAL A 120 -1.81 -7.11 19.38
C VAL A 120 -2.01 -7.68 17.97
N LEU A 121 -1.75 -6.88 16.95
CA LEU A 121 -1.76 -7.36 15.56
C LEU A 121 -0.80 -8.53 15.41
N GLY A 122 -1.34 -9.71 15.12
CA GLY A 122 -0.55 -10.90 14.78
C GLY A 122 -0.10 -10.89 13.31
N PRO A 123 0.70 -11.88 12.87
CA PRO A 123 1.06 -12.05 11.48
C PRO A 123 -0.19 -12.17 10.60
N LEU A 124 -0.34 -11.26 9.63
CA LEU A 124 -1.50 -11.25 8.73
C LEU A 124 -1.13 -11.84 7.38
N ASP A 125 -1.84 -12.89 7.00
CA ASP A 125 -1.77 -13.43 5.65
C ASP A 125 -2.44 -12.48 4.66
N GLY A 126 -1.74 -12.26 3.54
CA GLY A 126 -1.85 -11.09 2.66
C GLY A 126 -3.16 -10.81 1.95
N THR A 127 -4.17 -11.66 2.15
CA THR A 127 -5.44 -11.62 1.43
C THR A 127 -6.66 -11.60 2.35
N SER A 128 -6.49 -11.60 3.68
CA SER A 128 -7.61 -11.45 4.61
C SER A 128 -8.21 -10.03 4.50
N PHE A 129 -9.51 -9.90 4.79
CA PHE A 129 -10.19 -8.60 4.76
C PHE A 129 -9.53 -7.57 5.68
N SER A 130 -8.95 -8.03 6.80
CA SER A 130 -8.19 -7.20 7.73
C SER A 130 -6.86 -6.72 7.13
N ALA A 131 -6.11 -7.58 6.44
CA ALA A 131 -4.82 -7.24 5.78
C ALA A 131 -4.90 -5.99 4.88
N TYR A 132 -6.04 -5.79 4.20
CA TYR A 132 -6.22 -4.66 3.28
C TYR A 132 -6.31 -3.31 3.98
N ASN A 133 -7.00 -3.24 5.12
CA ASN A 133 -7.08 -2.00 5.86
C ASN A 133 -5.70 -1.61 6.40
N PHE A 134 -4.85 -2.58 6.76
CA PHE A 134 -3.45 -2.29 7.12
C PHE A 134 -2.64 -1.69 5.97
N TRP A 135 -2.68 -2.28 4.78
CA TRP A 135 -1.99 -1.71 3.62
C TRP A 135 -2.43 -0.27 3.32
N ARG A 136 -3.70 0.04 3.55
CA ARG A 136 -4.24 1.40 3.37
C ARG A 136 -3.76 2.36 4.45
N VAL A 137 -3.81 1.96 5.72
CA VAL A 137 -3.34 2.78 6.84
C VAL A 137 -1.85 3.04 6.68
N LEU A 138 -1.07 2.01 6.38
CA LEU A 138 0.37 2.14 6.13
C LEU A 138 0.67 3.07 4.96
N LYS A 139 -0.06 2.95 3.85
CA LYS A 139 0.04 3.88 2.72
C LYS A 139 -0.24 5.32 3.17
N VAL A 140 -1.28 5.54 3.95
CA VAL A 140 -1.63 6.88 4.45
C VAL A 140 -0.50 7.44 5.31
N ALA A 141 -0.07 6.68 6.32
CA ALA A 141 0.94 7.10 7.30
C ALA A 141 2.31 7.35 6.67
N VAL A 142 2.68 6.61 5.62
CA VAL A 142 4.05 6.63 5.09
C VAL A 142 4.17 7.39 3.78
N VAL A 143 3.21 7.25 2.86
CA VAL A 143 3.30 7.85 1.51
C VAL A 143 2.79 9.28 1.51
N THR A 144 1.72 9.57 2.26
CA THR A 144 1.10 10.90 2.28
C THR A 144 2.05 11.97 2.81
N PRO A 145 2.79 11.78 3.93
CA PRO A 145 3.74 12.78 4.40
C PRO A 145 4.89 13.02 3.43
N LEU A 146 5.36 11.98 2.74
CA LEU A 146 6.49 12.10 1.82
C LEU A 146 6.20 12.94 0.58
N SER A 147 4.98 12.85 0.06
CA SER A 147 4.63 13.50 -1.21
C SER A 147 3.12 13.65 -1.37
N PRO A 148 2.49 14.61 -0.67
CA PRO A 148 1.04 14.75 -0.62
C PRO A 148 0.45 15.27 -1.95
N GLU A 149 1.24 15.91 -2.82
CA GLU A 149 0.75 16.42 -4.11
C GLU A 149 0.86 15.40 -5.25
N LYS A 150 1.86 14.52 -5.22
CA LYS A 150 2.14 13.57 -6.30
C LYS A 150 2.72 12.28 -5.76
N VAL A 151 2.20 11.14 -6.19
CA VAL A 151 2.79 9.84 -5.88
C VAL A 151 4.15 9.74 -6.57
N LYS A 152 5.24 9.63 -5.80
CA LYS A 152 6.58 9.45 -6.34
C LYS A 152 6.66 8.17 -7.18
N ARG A 153 7.57 8.12 -8.15
CA ARG A 153 7.87 6.89 -8.89
C ARG A 153 8.85 6.01 -8.12
N ASP A 154 9.77 6.66 -7.41
CA ASP A 154 10.77 6.05 -6.56
C ASP A 154 10.35 6.12 -5.09
N PHE A 155 10.52 5.01 -4.40
CA PHE A 155 10.22 4.81 -2.98
C PHE A 155 11.46 4.37 -2.19
N SER A 156 12.66 4.55 -2.74
CA SER A 156 13.94 4.30 -2.06
C SER A 156 14.05 4.98 -0.68
N ALA A 157 13.47 6.18 -0.52
CA ALA A 157 13.38 6.90 0.76
C ALA A 157 12.65 6.13 1.86
N LEU A 158 11.79 5.17 1.50
CA LEU A 158 11.09 4.32 2.45
C LEU A 158 11.88 3.11 2.89
N ARG A 159 13.06 2.86 2.32
CA ARG A 159 13.86 1.67 2.66
C ARG A 159 14.32 1.69 4.12
N GLU A 160 14.77 2.83 4.63
CA GLU A 160 15.24 2.93 6.01
C GLU A 160 14.09 2.77 7.01
N LEU A 161 12.98 3.45 6.72
CA LEU A 161 11.78 3.42 7.52
C LEU A 161 11.15 2.01 7.48
N LEU A 162 10.67 1.58 6.30
CA LEU A 162 9.95 0.33 6.12
C LEU A 162 10.81 -0.92 6.25
N ILE A 163 11.98 -0.99 5.61
CA ILE A 163 12.75 -2.25 5.55
C ILE A 163 13.69 -2.38 6.75
N GLN A 164 14.42 -1.32 7.12
CA GLN A 164 15.36 -1.38 8.24
C GLN A 164 14.68 -1.19 9.60
N GLY A 165 13.42 -0.75 9.63
CA GLY A 165 12.67 -0.60 10.86
C GLY A 165 13.17 0.55 11.74
N LYS A 166 13.77 1.58 11.14
CA LYS A 166 14.24 2.77 11.84
C LYS A 166 13.08 3.77 11.95
N TRP A 167 12.31 3.66 13.02
CA TRP A 167 11.20 4.55 13.35
C TRP A 167 11.53 5.26 14.67
N GLY A 168 11.66 6.59 14.64
CA GLY A 168 12.27 7.38 15.72
C GLY A 168 13.77 7.59 15.49
N GLY A 169 14.26 8.79 15.78
CA GLY A 169 15.69 9.15 15.62
C GLY A 169 16.63 8.34 16.51
N PRO A 170 17.96 8.51 16.36
CA PRO A 170 18.96 7.84 17.18
C PRO A 170 18.76 8.08 18.69
#